data_AF-A0A5F2AYX3-F1
#
_entry.id   AF-A0A5F2AYX3-F1
#
_cell.length_a   1.000
_cell.length_b   1.000
_cell.length_c   1.000
_cell.angle_alpha   90.00
_cell.angle_beta   90.00
_cell.angle_gamma   90.00
#
_symmetry.space_group_name_H-M   'P 1'
#
loop_
_entity.id
_entity.type
_entity.pdbx_description
1 polymer ?
#
loop_
_entity_poly.entity_id
_entity_poly.type
_entity_poly.pdbx_seq_one_letter_code
_entity_poly.pdbx_strand_id
1 'polypeptide(L)'
;MFRTKWIGKFSVLFLLVTFLGIDTKSIGARPIDSPPPQDGPVLTYYIDGASSLAADDFNAPITKHIIRVNHYSSGATVNRKGILCVHGFGDNSSIFAPLAQRLIATGKATDVYAVDLPGHGGSYLSTYPIFGPPVYGELSVWEYTDVMQELLYQMTQKEFKNINTIVGHSIGGLVVQLLQDRLVNESSSSLRTSYGIENAVLIASDIPNPLPWAGGDLPADNPYSAKKLVIDFKATSTNILIGNYVDTPDDYFIYSKYSVGGVPVSGAPSAANLPKVKNREPYASAANIVGLDPTARTNNAVPRISVRRNIWNGFNLKVVWLDKDPFFSQAESAGLADYLKAGLSLSVISDSEAVHGTPYSKPDLLLPLF
;
A
#
# COMPACT_ATOMS: atom_id res chain seq x y z
N MET A 1 -31.05 -44.28 16.36
CA MET A 1 -30.52 -42.99 16.85
C MET A 1 -30.33 -42.08 15.64
N PHE A 2 -31.36 -41.32 15.29
CA PHE A 2 -31.37 -40.41 14.14
C PHE A 2 -30.53 -39.16 14.47
N ARG A 3 -29.47 -38.90 13.72
CA ARG A 3 -28.80 -37.58 13.72
C ARG A 3 -29.42 -36.74 12.61
N THR A 4 -30.33 -35.86 13.00
CA THR A 4 -30.82 -34.75 12.19
C THR A 4 -29.65 -33.84 11.82
N LYS A 5 -29.32 -33.74 10.53
CA LYS A 5 -28.46 -32.68 10.00
C LYS A 5 -29.17 -31.36 10.22
N TRP A 6 -28.64 -30.53 11.10
CA TRP A 6 -28.98 -29.11 11.19
C TRP A 6 -28.56 -28.43 9.88
N ILE A 7 -29.49 -28.34 8.94
CA ILE A 7 -29.44 -27.35 7.84
C ILE A 7 -29.83 -26.02 8.49
N GLY A 8 -28.87 -25.40 9.18
CA GLY A 8 -29.08 -24.20 9.96
C GLY A 8 -29.09 -22.95 9.10
N LYS A 9 -30.26 -22.56 8.58
CA LYS A 9 -30.69 -21.20 8.17
C LYS A 9 -29.85 -20.36 7.19
N PHE A 10 -28.61 -20.70 6.87
CA PHE A 10 -27.69 -19.84 6.10
C PHE A 10 -27.74 -20.06 4.57
N SER A 11 -28.25 -21.21 4.09
CA SER A 11 -28.32 -21.50 2.65
C SER A 11 -29.51 -20.88 1.92
N VAL A 12 -30.49 -20.29 2.63
CA VAL A 12 -31.70 -19.73 2.02
C VAL A 12 -31.56 -18.24 1.73
N LEU A 13 -30.86 -17.48 2.59
CA LEU A 13 -30.76 -16.03 2.45
C LEU A 13 -29.81 -15.61 1.31
N PHE A 14 -28.68 -16.32 1.14
CA PHE A 14 -27.73 -16.08 0.05
C PHE A 14 -28.36 -16.40 -1.32
N LEU A 15 -29.17 -17.46 -1.38
CA LEU A 15 -29.93 -17.86 -2.57
C LEU A 15 -31.03 -16.83 -2.92
N LEU A 16 -31.71 -16.26 -1.92
CA LEU A 16 -32.73 -15.22 -2.17
C LEU A 16 -32.11 -13.94 -2.76
N VAL A 17 -30.94 -13.51 -2.28
CA VAL A 17 -30.29 -12.26 -2.77
C VAL A 17 -29.78 -12.42 -4.21
N THR A 18 -29.25 -13.60 -4.56
CA THR A 18 -28.80 -13.88 -5.94
C THR A 18 -29.96 -14.12 -6.91
N PHE A 19 -31.07 -14.74 -6.48
CA PHE A 19 -32.21 -15.02 -7.38
C PHE A 19 -33.26 -13.90 -7.48
N LEU A 20 -33.39 -13.00 -6.50
CA LEU A 20 -34.48 -12.01 -6.47
C LEU A 20 -34.07 -10.58 -6.85
N GLY A 21 -32.81 -10.34 -7.21
CA GLY A 21 -32.38 -9.03 -7.71
C GLY A 21 -32.66 -7.86 -6.76
N ILE A 22 -32.65 -8.11 -5.45
CA ILE A 22 -32.85 -7.04 -4.45
C ILE A 22 -31.62 -6.14 -4.50
N ASP A 23 -31.82 -4.92 -4.99
CA ASP A 23 -30.82 -3.86 -5.02
C ASP A 23 -30.42 -3.48 -3.58
N THR A 24 -29.37 -4.11 -3.08
CA THR A 24 -28.80 -3.85 -1.76
C THR A 24 -27.78 -2.74 -1.88
N LYS A 25 -28.25 -1.48 -1.80
CA LYS A 25 -27.37 -0.32 -1.78
C LYS A 25 -26.27 -0.52 -0.73
N SER A 26 -25.03 -0.61 -1.20
CA SER A 26 -23.84 -0.84 -0.36
C SER A 26 -23.68 0.29 0.66
N ILE A 27 -23.39 -0.04 1.92
CA ILE A 27 -23.01 0.95 2.94
C ILE A 27 -21.49 1.11 2.84
N GLY A 28 -21.02 2.31 2.52
CA GLY A 28 -19.60 2.59 2.27
C GLY A 28 -18.97 3.48 3.32
N ALA A 29 -17.77 3.11 3.76
CA ALA A 29 -16.85 4.03 4.41
C ALA A 29 -16.10 4.77 3.30
N ARG A 30 -16.54 5.99 2.99
CA ARG A 30 -15.79 6.89 2.11
C ARG A 30 -14.49 7.30 2.82
N PRO A 31 -13.42 7.63 2.07
CA PRO A 31 -12.24 8.20 2.68
C PRO A 31 -12.67 9.47 3.41
N ILE A 32 -12.09 9.71 4.59
CA ILE A 32 -12.42 10.91 5.38
C ILE A 32 -12.02 12.18 4.59
N ASP A 33 -11.11 12.02 3.64
CA ASP A 33 -10.58 13.08 2.78
C ASP A 33 -11.05 12.81 1.34
N SER A 34 -11.88 13.69 0.77
CA SER A 34 -12.27 13.57 -0.64
C SER A 34 -11.05 13.87 -1.53
N PRO A 35 -10.74 13.06 -2.55
CA PRO A 35 -9.56 13.31 -3.37
C PRO A 35 -9.72 14.63 -4.13
N PRO A 36 -8.70 15.50 -4.17
CA PRO A 36 -8.69 16.61 -5.10
C PRO A 36 -8.51 16.11 -6.55
N PRO A 37 -8.77 16.97 -7.55
CA PRO A 37 -8.62 16.58 -8.95
C PRO A 37 -7.17 16.22 -9.25
N GLN A 38 -6.96 15.12 -9.98
CA GLN A 38 -5.64 14.60 -10.35
C GLN A 38 -5.55 14.48 -11.86
N ASP A 39 -4.39 14.85 -12.40
CA ASP A 39 -4.11 14.94 -13.82
C ASP A 39 -3.98 13.55 -14.46
N GLY A 40 -4.94 13.18 -15.31
CA GLY A 40 -4.92 11.94 -16.09
C GLY A 40 -6.23 11.13 -16.01
N PRO A 41 -6.43 10.15 -16.91
CA PRO A 41 -7.55 9.22 -16.82
C PRO A 41 -7.45 8.40 -15.53
N VAL A 42 -8.59 8.26 -14.86
CA VAL A 42 -8.75 7.48 -13.63
C VAL A 42 -9.40 6.15 -13.99
N LEU A 43 -8.73 5.06 -13.64
CA LEU A 43 -9.29 3.71 -13.73
C LEU A 43 -9.90 3.33 -12.38
N THR A 44 -11.03 2.64 -12.43
CA THR A 44 -11.76 2.19 -11.23
C THR A 44 -11.93 0.68 -11.29
N TYR A 45 -11.50 0.01 -10.23
CA TYR A 45 -11.57 -1.44 -10.07
C TYR A 45 -12.49 -1.78 -8.90
N TYR A 46 -13.23 -2.87 -9.05
CA TYR A 46 -14.10 -3.41 -8.00
C TYR A 46 -13.50 -4.73 -7.55
N ILE A 47 -13.09 -4.80 -6.28
CA ILE A 47 -12.31 -5.89 -5.72
C ILE A 47 -13.01 -6.42 -4.48
N ASP A 48 -13.17 -7.73 -4.41
CA ASP A 48 -13.67 -8.40 -3.22
C ASP A 48 -12.45 -8.84 -2.36
N GLY A 49 -12.32 -8.32 -1.14
CA GLY A 49 -11.14 -8.46 -0.29
C GLY A 49 -10.83 -9.88 0.21
N ALA A 50 -11.69 -10.86 -0.09
CA ALA A 50 -11.61 -12.22 0.43
C ALA A 50 -11.32 -13.31 -0.63
N SER A 51 -11.00 -12.96 -1.89
CA SER A 51 -10.84 -13.96 -2.96
C SER A 51 -9.62 -14.90 -2.79
N SER A 52 -8.71 -14.61 -1.86
CA SER A 52 -7.49 -15.38 -1.57
C SER A 52 -7.60 -16.34 -0.38
N LEU A 53 -8.64 -16.20 0.47
CA LEU A 53 -8.90 -17.16 1.55
C LEU A 53 -9.49 -18.42 0.93
N ALA A 54 -8.93 -19.58 1.30
CA ALA A 54 -9.34 -20.89 0.80
C ALA A 54 -10.88 -21.01 0.72
N ALA A 55 -11.34 -21.70 -0.33
CA ALA A 55 -12.75 -21.90 -0.70
C ALA A 55 -13.63 -22.57 0.40
N ASP A 56 -13.14 -22.73 1.62
CA ASP A 56 -13.79 -23.39 2.73
C ASP A 56 -14.35 -22.41 3.77
N ASP A 57 -13.99 -21.11 3.72
CA ASP A 57 -14.44 -20.11 4.69
C ASP A 57 -15.48 -19.13 4.10
N PHE A 58 -16.62 -19.69 3.70
CA PHE A 58 -17.81 -18.96 3.19
C PHE A 58 -18.45 -17.98 4.20
N ASN A 59 -17.80 -17.73 5.35
CA ASN A 59 -18.26 -16.85 6.43
C ASN A 59 -17.43 -15.56 6.58
N ALA A 60 -16.39 -15.33 5.78
CA ALA A 60 -15.67 -14.06 5.82
C ALA A 60 -16.57 -12.93 5.29
N PRO A 61 -16.77 -11.82 6.04
CA PRO A 61 -17.50 -10.67 5.51
C PRO A 61 -16.78 -10.17 4.25
N ILE A 62 -17.46 -10.24 3.10
CA ILE A 62 -16.86 -9.81 1.83
C ILE A 62 -16.80 -8.28 1.84
N THR A 63 -15.71 -7.74 2.36
CA THR A 63 -15.36 -6.32 2.20
C THR A 63 -15.14 -6.06 0.72
N LYS A 64 -15.89 -5.11 0.17
CA LYS A 64 -15.74 -4.66 -1.21
C LYS A 64 -14.91 -3.40 -1.25
N HIS A 65 -13.92 -3.40 -2.12
CA HIS A 65 -13.05 -2.28 -2.36
C HIS A 65 -13.35 -1.69 -3.73
N ILE A 66 -13.49 -0.37 -3.76
CA ILE A 66 -13.47 0.39 -4.99
C ILE A 66 -12.09 1.02 -5.04
N ILE A 67 -11.25 0.52 -5.94
CA ILE A 67 -9.86 0.90 -6.06
C ILE A 67 -9.66 1.83 -7.23
N ARG A 68 -9.09 2.99 -6.92
CA ARG A 68 -8.71 4.01 -7.88
C ARG A 68 -7.26 3.81 -8.30
N VAL A 69 -7.03 3.88 -9.61
CA VAL A 69 -5.68 3.85 -10.21
C VAL A 69 -5.55 5.03 -11.17
N ASN A 70 -4.64 5.95 -10.86
CA ASN A 70 -4.28 7.04 -11.77
C ASN A 70 -3.39 6.47 -12.88
N HIS A 71 -3.77 6.69 -14.15
CA HIS A 71 -3.03 6.19 -15.30
C HIS A 71 -2.40 7.33 -16.09
N TYR A 72 -1.08 7.29 -16.19
CA TYR A 72 -0.29 8.19 -17.02
C TYR A 72 0.19 7.39 -18.24
N SER A 73 0.00 7.93 -19.45
CA SER A 73 0.40 7.23 -20.67
C SER A 73 1.08 8.17 -21.66
N SER A 74 2.09 7.63 -22.34
CA SER A 74 2.70 8.24 -23.53
C SER A 74 1.83 8.14 -24.77
N GLY A 75 0.79 7.28 -24.76
CA GLY A 75 0.02 6.90 -25.95
C GLY A 75 0.73 5.91 -26.88
N ALA A 76 1.95 5.45 -26.54
CA ALA A 76 2.68 4.49 -27.35
C ALA A 76 2.01 3.11 -27.38
N THR A 77 1.87 2.54 -28.57
CA THR A 77 1.22 1.24 -28.81
C THR A 77 2.20 0.08 -29.02
N VAL A 78 3.50 0.37 -29.19
CA VAL A 78 4.58 -0.60 -29.40
C VAL A 78 5.62 -0.50 -28.29
N ASN A 79 6.33 -1.61 -27.99
CA ASN A 79 7.36 -1.69 -26.95
C ASN A 79 6.89 -1.17 -25.58
N ARG A 80 5.68 -1.56 -25.17
CA ARG A 80 5.07 -1.07 -23.93
C ARG A 80 5.91 -1.44 -22.71
N LYS A 81 6.11 -0.46 -21.83
CA LYS A 81 6.78 -0.56 -20.53
C LYS A 81 5.83 -0.03 -19.47
N GLY A 82 5.06 -0.92 -18.85
CA GLY A 82 4.13 -0.56 -17.80
C GLY A 82 4.74 -0.70 -16.42
N ILE A 83 4.51 0.33 -15.59
CA ILE A 83 4.96 0.41 -14.22
C ILE A 83 3.74 0.55 -13.31
N LEU A 84 3.63 -0.27 -12.27
CA LEU A 84 2.61 -0.13 -11.22
C LEU A 84 3.28 0.41 -9.95
N CYS A 85 2.74 1.49 -9.38
CA CYS A 85 3.27 2.17 -8.20
C CYS A 85 2.30 2.06 -7.01
N VAL A 86 2.85 1.74 -5.83
CA VAL A 86 2.12 1.59 -4.56
C VAL A 86 2.72 2.55 -3.53
N HIS A 87 1.89 3.41 -2.93
CA HIS A 87 2.33 4.55 -2.11
C HIS A 87 2.62 4.20 -0.64
N GLY A 88 3.19 5.18 0.06
CA GLY A 88 3.57 5.14 1.47
C GLY A 88 2.45 5.46 2.46
N PHE A 89 2.81 5.40 3.75
CA PHE A 89 1.95 5.71 4.90
C PHE A 89 1.36 7.12 4.81
N GLY A 90 0.04 7.29 4.88
CA GLY A 90 -0.61 8.59 4.83
C GLY A 90 -0.39 9.37 3.52
N ASP A 91 0.08 8.70 2.47
CA ASP A 91 0.14 9.24 1.11
C ASP A 91 -1.06 8.74 0.28
N ASN A 92 -1.08 9.06 -1.02
CA ASN A 92 -1.97 8.44 -2.00
C ASN A 92 -1.25 8.26 -3.34
N SER A 93 -1.90 7.82 -4.41
CA SER A 93 -1.26 7.62 -5.73
C SER A 93 -0.54 8.87 -6.29
N SER A 94 -0.92 10.06 -5.86
CA SER A 94 -0.49 11.35 -6.42
C SER A 94 0.95 11.71 -6.10
N ILE A 95 1.57 11.09 -5.08
CA ILE A 95 3.02 11.23 -4.83
C ILE A 95 3.82 10.80 -6.07
N PHE A 96 3.30 9.86 -6.86
CA PHE A 96 3.99 9.39 -8.06
C PHE A 96 3.74 10.25 -9.29
N ALA A 97 2.87 11.26 -9.26
CA ALA A 97 2.53 12.03 -10.45
C ALA A 97 3.77 12.70 -11.09
N PRO A 98 4.67 13.37 -10.33
CA PRO A 98 5.90 13.92 -10.90
C PRO A 98 6.81 12.82 -11.47
N LEU A 99 7.02 11.72 -10.76
CA LEU A 99 7.82 10.60 -11.26
C LEU A 99 7.26 9.98 -12.54
N ALA A 100 5.94 9.76 -12.59
CA ALA A 100 5.25 9.20 -13.75
C ALA A 100 5.47 10.06 -15.00
N GLN A 101 5.31 11.38 -14.87
CA GLN A 101 5.54 12.34 -15.95
C GLN A 101 7.00 12.27 -16.44
N ARG A 102 7.97 12.20 -15.53
CA ARG A 102 9.40 12.13 -15.90
C ARG A 102 9.77 10.80 -16.55
N LEU A 103 9.23 9.67 -16.07
CA LEU A 103 9.44 8.36 -16.67
C LEU A 103 8.89 8.28 -18.11
N ILE A 104 7.72 8.88 -18.34
CA ILE A 104 7.12 8.97 -19.68
C ILE A 104 7.94 9.90 -20.58
N ALA A 105 8.25 11.11 -20.10
CA ALA A 105 8.98 12.11 -20.87
C ALA A 105 10.40 11.64 -21.29
N THR A 106 11.01 10.75 -20.50
CA THR A 106 12.35 10.19 -20.77
C THR A 106 12.31 8.83 -21.47
N GLY A 107 11.13 8.33 -21.86
CA GLY A 107 10.98 7.05 -22.56
C GLY A 107 11.30 5.81 -21.70
N LYS A 108 11.34 5.96 -20.38
CA LYS A 108 11.54 4.87 -19.42
C LYS A 108 10.26 4.08 -19.17
N ALA A 109 9.11 4.70 -19.34
CA ALA A 109 7.80 4.06 -19.27
C ALA A 109 6.93 4.46 -20.46
N THR A 110 6.05 3.55 -20.90
CA THR A 110 4.93 3.91 -21.78
C THR A 110 3.66 4.17 -20.98
N ASP A 111 3.50 3.46 -19.87
CA ASP A 111 2.35 3.50 -18.98
C ASP A 111 2.82 3.47 -17.52
N VAL A 112 2.27 4.35 -16.70
CA VAL A 112 2.46 4.32 -15.24
C VAL A 112 1.10 4.31 -14.58
N TYR A 113 0.88 3.32 -13.72
CA TYR A 113 -0.34 3.10 -12.96
C TYR A 113 -0.02 3.35 -11.50
N ALA A 114 -0.55 4.42 -10.91
CA ALA A 114 -0.36 4.72 -9.49
C ALA A 114 -1.64 4.39 -8.73
N VAL A 115 -1.55 3.47 -7.78
CA VAL A 115 -2.70 2.92 -7.05
C VAL A 115 -2.95 3.73 -5.80
N ASP A 116 -4.21 4.12 -5.56
CA ASP A 116 -4.67 4.53 -4.23
C ASP A 116 -4.95 3.26 -3.42
N LEU A 117 -4.21 3.01 -2.34
CA LEU A 117 -4.48 1.89 -1.44
C LEU A 117 -5.88 2.02 -0.80
N PRO A 118 -6.50 0.93 -0.32
CA PRO A 118 -7.78 1.01 0.36
C PRO A 118 -7.81 2.10 1.44
N GLY A 119 -8.83 2.96 1.38
CA GLY A 119 -9.00 4.09 2.30
C GLY A 119 -8.20 5.36 1.97
N HIS A 120 -7.36 5.33 0.93
CA HIS A 120 -6.53 6.47 0.52
C HIS A 120 -7.04 7.10 -0.79
N GLY A 121 -6.75 8.37 -1.01
CA GLY A 121 -7.11 9.09 -2.22
C GLY A 121 -8.60 8.92 -2.59
N GLY A 122 -8.86 8.35 -3.77
CA GLY A 122 -10.22 8.01 -4.21
C GLY A 122 -10.64 6.56 -3.98
N SER A 123 -9.80 5.74 -3.36
CA SER A 123 -10.12 4.33 -3.05
C SER A 123 -10.90 4.21 -1.75
N TYR A 124 -11.98 3.45 -1.74
CA TYR A 124 -12.86 3.35 -0.58
C TYR A 124 -13.51 1.99 -0.42
N LEU A 125 -14.07 1.78 0.77
CA LEU A 125 -14.64 0.50 1.15
C LEU A 125 -16.16 0.57 1.10
N SER A 126 -16.74 -0.55 0.75
CA SER A 126 -18.15 -0.82 0.87
C SER A 126 -18.36 -2.26 1.31
N THR A 127 -19.53 -2.57 1.82
CA THR A 127 -19.90 -3.94 2.13
C THR A 127 -21.38 -4.16 1.84
N TYR A 128 -21.78 -5.42 1.80
CA TYR A 128 -23.19 -5.74 1.79
C TYR A 128 -23.80 -5.44 3.17
N PRO A 129 -25.00 -4.80 3.23
CA PRO A 129 -25.65 -4.43 4.49
C PRO A 129 -25.80 -5.55 5.52
N ILE A 130 -25.84 -6.81 5.07
CA ILE A 130 -26.00 -8.00 5.93
C ILE A 130 -24.76 -8.34 6.78
N PHE A 131 -23.58 -7.84 6.41
CA PHE A 131 -22.32 -8.14 7.12
C PHE A 131 -21.91 -7.04 8.10
N GLY A 132 -22.72 -5.97 8.22
CA GLY A 132 -22.33 -4.76 8.92
C GLY A 132 -21.26 -3.97 8.14
N PRO A 133 -21.13 -2.67 8.36
CA PRO A 133 -20.25 -1.79 7.58
C PRO A 133 -18.76 -2.14 7.73
N PRO A 134 -17.92 -2.00 6.69
CA PRO A 134 -16.48 -2.09 6.90
C PRO A 134 -16.05 -0.86 7.72
N VAL A 135 -15.18 -1.06 8.70
CA VAL A 135 -14.64 0.04 9.49
C VAL A 135 -13.30 0.43 8.89
N TYR A 136 -13.19 1.64 8.34
CA TYR A 136 -11.96 2.15 7.72
C TYR A 136 -10.73 1.91 8.61
N GLY A 137 -10.83 2.18 9.91
CA GLY A 137 -9.74 2.02 10.87
C GLY A 137 -9.25 0.59 11.10
N GLU A 138 -9.99 -0.42 10.64
CA GLU A 138 -9.63 -1.84 10.71
C GLU A 138 -8.87 -2.30 9.46
N LEU A 139 -8.69 -1.43 8.47
CA LEU A 139 -7.85 -1.72 7.31
C LEU A 139 -6.41 -2.00 7.73
N SER A 140 -5.96 -3.21 7.40
CA SER A 140 -4.61 -3.70 7.72
C SER A 140 -3.73 -3.73 6.47
N VAL A 141 -2.42 -3.87 6.67
CA VAL A 141 -1.48 -4.09 5.56
C VAL A 141 -1.74 -5.43 4.83
N TRP A 142 -2.31 -6.41 5.52
CA TRP A 142 -2.73 -7.67 4.89
C TRP A 142 -3.86 -7.43 3.89
N GLU A 143 -4.86 -6.63 4.26
CA GLU A 143 -5.95 -6.26 3.35
C GLU A 143 -5.41 -5.49 2.13
N TYR A 144 -4.40 -4.62 2.31
CA TYR A 144 -3.72 -3.97 1.19
C TYR A 144 -3.08 -4.99 0.26
N THR A 145 -2.47 -6.03 0.82
CA THR A 145 -1.85 -7.12 0.06
C THR A 145 -2.88 -7.93 -0.72
N ASP A 146 -4.01 -8.28 -0.10
CA ASP A 146 -5.13 -8.97 -0.75
C ASP A 146 -5.69 -8.19 -1.93
N VAL A 147 -5.97 -6.90 -1.70
CA VAL A 147 -6.48 -6.01 -2.74
C VAL A 147 -5.48 -5.85 -3.88
N MET A 148 -4.19 -5.68 -3.58
CA MET A 148 -3.17 -5.53 -4.61
C MET A 148 -3.00 -6.80 -5.46
N GLN A 149 -3.16 -7.99 -4.87
CA GLN A 149 -3.12 -9.25 -5.60
C GLN A 149 -4.28 -9.36 -6.60
N GLU A 150 -5.52 -9.10 -6.18
CA GLU A 150 -6.68 -9.15 -7.07
C GLU A 150 -6.61 -8.03 -8.12
N LEU A 151 -6.15 -6.82 -7.75
CA LEU A 151 -5.95 -5.74 -8.71
C LEU A 151 -4.99 -6.16 -9.83
N LEU A 152 -3.85 -6.75 -9.48
CA LEU A 152 -2.88 -7.25 -10.45
C LEU A 152 -3.46 -8.36 -11.32
N TYR A 153 -4.25 -9.27 -10.75
CA TYR A 153 -4.96 -10.29 -11.51
C TYR A 153 -5.92 -9.66 -12.53
N GLN A 154 -6.75 -8.69 -12.12
CA GLN A 154 -7.65 -7.99 -13.04
C GLN A 154 -6.88 -7.25 -14.14
N MET A 155 -5.89 -6.44 -13.77
CA MET A 155 -5.14 -5.62 -14.73
C MET A 155 -4.35 -6.47 -15.73
N THR A 156 -3.65 -7.51 -15.28
CA THR A 156 -2.74 -8.28 -16.14
C THR A 156 -3.38 -9.49 -16.80
N GLN A 157 -4.27 -10.21 -16.10
CA GLN A 157 -4.83 -11.47 -16.62
C GLN A 157 -6.20 -11.28 -17.28
N LYS A 158 -7.01 -10.32 -16.83
CA LYS A 158 -8.33 -10.05 -17.44
C LYS A 158 -8.27 -8.94 -18.49
N GLU A 159 -7.52 -7.87 -18.20
CA GLU A 159 -7.40 -6.70 -19.09
C GLU A 159 -6.14 -6.69 -19.95
N PHE A 160 -5.24 -7.67 -19.75
CA PHE A 160 -3.99 -7.82 -20.51
C PHE A 160 -3.12 -6.56 -20.53
N LYS A 161 -3.16 -5.76 -19.46
CA LYS A 161 -2.22 -4.64 -19.31
C LYS A 161 -0.81 -5.19 -19.15
N ASN A 162 0.12 -4.63 -19.92
CA ASN A 162 1.53 -4.98 -19.82
C ASN A 162 2.17 -4.23 -18.64
N ILE A 163 2.26 -4.88 -17.47
CA ILE A 163 2.94 -4.37 -16.28
C ILE A 163 4.16 -5.25 -16.06
N ASN A 164 5.36 -4.72 -16.33
CA ASN A 164 6.61 -5.46 -16.19
C ASN A 164 7.46 -5.00 -15.01
N THR A 165 7.07 -3.89 -14.38
CA THR A 165 7.75 -3.30 -13.23
C THR A 165 6.73 -2.95 -12.16
N ILE A 166 7.03 -3.31 -10.90
CA ILE A 166 6.29 -2.86 -9.73
C ILE A 166 7.18 -1.99 -8.84
N VAL A 167 6.63 -0.92 -8.31
CA VAL A 167 7.31 0.04 -7.45
C VAL A 167 6.53 0.16 -6.16
N GLY A 168 7.19 -0.06 -5.04
CA GLY A 168 6.60 0.15 -3.71
C GLY A 168 7.41 1.19 -2.93
N HIS A 169 6.73 2.17 -2.36
CA HIS A 169 7.33 3.21 -1.53
C HIS A 169 6.87 3.06 -0.07
N SER A 170 7.79 3.10 0.91
CA SER A 170 7.49 2.91 2.35
C SER A 170 6.60 1.69 2.59
N ILE A 171 5.40 1.86 3.17
CA ILE A 171 4.43 0.79 3.40
C ILE A 171 4.05 0.06 2.11
N GLY A 172 3.96 0.77 0.97
CA GLY A 172 3.73 0.16 -0.34
C GLY A 172 4.87 -0.78 -0.76
N GLY A 173 6.09 -0.51 -0.31
CA GLY A 173 7.22 -1.42 -0.45
C GLY A 173 7.03 -2.71 0.36
N LEU A 174 6.52 -2.61 1.59
CA LEU A 174 6.17 -3.78 2.41
C LEU A 174 4.99 -4.57 1.80
N VAL A 175 3.96 -3.90 1.28
CA VAL A 175 2.85 -4.56 0.57
C VAL A 175 3.36 -5.39 -0.61
N VAL A 176 4.28 -4.85 -1.41
CA VAL A 176 4.92 -5.58 -2.52
C VAL A 176 5.75 -6.77 -2.01
N GLN A 177 6.48 -6.61 -0.91
CA GLN A 177 7.20 -7.70 -0.26
C GLN A 177 6.27 -8.84 0.19
N LEU A 178 5.15 -8.50 0.85
CA LEU A 178 4.17 -9.47 1.34
C LEU A 178 3.48 -10.20 0.21
N LEU A 179 3.15 -9.48 -0.87
CA LEU A 179 2.57 -10.10 -2.05
C LEU A 179 3.51 -11.13 -2.67
N GLN A 180 4.79 -10.78 -2.82
CA GLN A 180 5.79 -11.72 -3.32
C GLN A 180 5.97 -12.92 -2.37
N ASP A 181 6.01 -12.68 -1.06
CA ASP A 181 6.12 -13.75 -0.05
C ASP A 181 4.93 -14.72 -0.15
N ARG A 182 3.71 -14.18 -0.21
CA ARG A 182 2.49 -14.98 -0.35
C ARG A 182 2.52 -15.84 -1.61
N LEU A 183 2.84 -15.26 -2.77
CA LEU A 183 2.87 -16.00 -4.03
C LEU A 183 3.88 -17.15 -4.01
N VAL A 184 5.07 -16.92 -3.44
CA VAL A 184 6.11 -17.95 -3.33
C VAL A 184 5.67 -19.07 -2.40
N ASN A 185 5.11 -18.74 -1.24
CA ASN A 185 4.90 -19.73 -0.18
C ASN A 185 3.55 -20.43 -0.26
N GLU A 186 2.50 -19.74 -0.71
CA GLU A 186 1.13 -20.28 -0.71
C GLU A 186 0.74 -20.81 -2.09
N SER A 187 1.35 -20.29 -3.16
CA SER A 187 0.97 -20.64 -4.55
C SER A 187 2.10 -21.27 -5.37
N SER A 188 3.29 -21.47 -4.78
CA SER A 188 4.49 -21.93 -5.51
C SER A 188 4.75 -21.11 -6.79
N SER A 189 4.47 -19.80 -6.73
CA SER A 189 4.52 -18.86 -7.84
C SER A 189 5.38 -17.64 -7.49
N SER A 190 5.26 -16.57 -8.25
CA SER A 190 5.89 -15.27 -8.01
C SER A 190 5.16 -14.17 -8.76
N LEU A 191 5.43 -12.91 -8.47
CA LEU A 191 4.97 -11.77 -9.29
C LEU A 191 5.33 -11.95 -10.78
N ARG A 192 6.50 -12.54 -11.07
CA ARG A 192 6.98 -12.81 -12.42
C ARG A 192 6.16 -13.89 -13.11
N THR A 193 5.97 -15.02 -12.44
CA THR A 193 5.23 -16.15 -13.01
C THR A 193 3.74 -15.85 -13.14
N SER A 194 3.12 -15.24 -12.12
CA SER A 194 1.69 -14.96 -12.09
C SER A 194 1.27 -13.78 -12.96
N TYR A 195 2.11 -12.74 -13.07
CA TYR A 195 1.71 -11.46 -13.65
C TYR A 195 2.67 -10.91 -14.71
N GLY A 196 3.79 -11.59 -14.99
CA GLY A 196 4.79 -11.12 -15.96
C GLY A 196 5.65 -9.96 -15.44
N ILE A 197 5.63 -9.67 -14.14
CA ILE A 197 6.43 -8.58 -13.54
C ILE A 197 7.87 -9.05 -13.35
N GLU A 198 8.81 -8.43 -14.05
CA GLU A 198 10.23 -8.84 -14.05
C GLU A 198 11.10 -7.98 -13.12
N ASN A 199 10.66 -6.75 -12.86
CA ASN A 199 11.39 -5.74 -12.10
C ASN A 199 10.61 -5.32 -10.87
N ALA A 200 11.31 -5.15 -9.74
CA ALA A 200 10.74 -4.59 -8.53
C ALA A 200 11.67 -3.49 -7.99
N VAL A 201 11.11 -2.32 -7.67
CA VAL A 201 11.84 -1.20 -7.08
C VAL A 201 11.19 -0.84 -5.74
N LEU A 202 11.91 -1.10 -4.66
CA LEU A 202 11.46 -0.83 -3.29
C LEU A 202 12.15 0.43 -2.79
N ILE A 203 11.43 1.55 -2.80
CA ILE A 203 11.95 2.88 -2.46
C ILE A 203 11.67 3.16 -1.00
N ALA A 204 12.73 3.33 -0.18
CA ALA A 204 12.58 3.62 1.25
C ALA A 204 11.55 2.69 1.90
N SER A 205 11.63 1.39 1.58
CA SER A 205 10.60 0.43 1.95
C SER A 205 10.63 0.13 3.43
N ASP A 206 9.45 -0.04 4.01
CA ASP A 206 9.30 -0.50 5.39
C ASP A 206 10.00 -1.85 5.57
N ILE A 207 10.68 -1.97 6.71
CA ILE A 207 11.50 -3.12 7.06
C ILE A 207 10.61 -4.13 7.79
N PRO A 208 10.49 -5.38 7.31
CA PRO A 208 9.72 -6.41 7.98
C PRO A 208 10.50 -7.07 9.12
N ASN A 209 9.79 -7.71 10.05
CA ASN A 209 10.39 -8.68 10.97
C ASN A 209 10.97 -9.88 10.15
N PRO A 210 12.12 -10.46 10.57
CA PRO A 210 12.88 -10.25 11.80
C PRO A 210 14.01 -9.24 11.69
N LEU A 211 14.07 -8.43 10.63
CA LEU A 211 15.15 -7.46 10.49
C LEU A 211 15.00 -6.34 11.51
N PRO A 212 16.10 -5.90 12.16
CA PRO A 212 16.05 -4.76 13.06
C PRO A 212 15.66 -3.50 12.29
N TRP A 213 14.79 -2.70 12.90
CA TRP A 213 14.45 -1.36 12.45
C TRP A 213 14.39 -0.44 13.68
N ALA A 214 15.39 0.42 13.85
CA ALA A 214 15.54 1.27 15.02
C ALA A 214 14.27 2.07 15.31
N GLY A 215 13.73 2.78 14.30
CA GLY A 215 12.51 3.56 14.47
C GLY A 215 11.30 2.71 14.91
N GLY A 216 11.15 1.52 14.32
CA GLY A 216 10.06 0.60 14.61
C GLY A 216 10.23 -0.20 15.89
N ASP A 217 11.45 -0.51 16.33
CA ASP A 217 11.74 -1.40 17.46
C ASP A 217 11.94 -0.65 18.78
N LEU A 218 12.07 0.67 18.73
CA LEU A 218 12.07 1.50 19.94
C LEU A 218 10.77 1.30 20.75
N PRO A 219 10.86 1.40 22.09
CA PRO A 219 9.71 1.38 22.98
C PRO A 219 8.70 2.50 22.67
N ALA A 220 7.42 2.22 22.94
CA ALA A 220 6.31 3.14 22.66
C ALA A 220 6.34 4.44 23.49
N ASP A 221 7.08 4.49 24.59
CA ASP A 221 7.29 5.70 25.40
C ASP A 221 8.46 6.57 24.90
N ASN A 222 9.27 6.08 23.95
CA ASN A 222 10.33 6.86 23.34
C ASN A 222 9.74 7.88 22.34
N PRO A 223 10.01 9.20 22.50
CA PRO A 223 9.46 10.26 21.65
C PRO A 223 9.90 10.17 20.18
N TYR A 224 10.98 9.45 19.89
CA TYR A 224 11.52 9.26 18.55
C TYR A 224 11.13 7.90 17.92
N SER A 225 10.31 7.09 18.61
CA SER A 225 9.83 5.84 18.04
C SER A 225 8.71 6.07 17.02
N ALA A 226 8.67 5.24 15.97
CA ALA A 226 7.56 5.23 15.02
C ALA A 226 6.24 4.82 15.72
N LYS A 227 6.33 4.00 16.79
CA LYS A 227 5.18 3.69 17.66
C LYS A 227 4.58 4.94 18.30
N LYS A 228 5.43 5.85 18.78
CA LYS A 228 4.97 7.10 19.41
C LYS A 228 4.23 7.99 18.41
N LEU A 229 4.70 8.07 17.17
CA LEU A 229 3.98 8.77 16.09
C LEU A 229 2.55 8.22 15.95
N VAL A 230 2.40 6.90 15.80
CA VAL A 230 1.09 6.25 15.64
C VAL A 230 0.19 6.50 16.86
N ILE A 231 0.75 6.48 18.06
CA ILE A 231 0.01 6.72 19.31
C ILE A 231 -0.42 8.19 19.44
N ASP A 232 0.48 9.14 19.17
CA ASP A 232 0.27 10.57 19.38
C ASP A 232 -0.70 11.17 18.37
N PHE A 233 -0.67 10.66 17.14
CA PHE A 233 -1.53 11.11 16.06
C PHE A 233 -2.77 10.23 15.87
N LYS A 234 -3.00 9.28 16.79
CA LYS A 234 -4.23 8.48 16.81
C LYS A 234 -5.43 9.39 17.09
N ALA A 235 -6.40 9.35 16.19
CA ALA A 235 -7.70 9.95 16.34
C ALA A 235 -8.81 8.88 16.29
N THR A 236 -9.91 9.14 16.98
CA THR A 236 -11.09 8.27 16.97
C THR A 236 -12.27 9.06 16.42
N SER A 237 -12.87 8.56 15.34
CA SER A 237 -14.08 9.15 14.76
C SER A 237 -15.32 8.77 15.57
N THR A 238 -16.27 9.71 15.69
CA THR A 238 -17.63 9.41 16.18
C THR A 238 -18.47 8.66 15.15
N ASN A 239 -18.06 8.66 13.87
CA ASN A 239 -18.63 7.81 12.85
C ASN A 239 -18.03 6.40 12.95
N ILE A 240 -18.88 5.44 13.33
CA ILE A 240 -18.51 4.03 13.51
C ILE A 240 -17.95 3.38 12.23
N LEU A 241 -18.28 3.91 11.05
CA LEU A 241 -17.77 3.43 9.76
C LEU A 241 -16.30 3.81 9.55
N ILE A 242 -15.82 4.78 10.32
CA ILE A 242 -14.45 5.28 10.24
C ILE A 242 -13.57 4.63 11.31
N GLY A 243 -14.01 4.60 12.57
CA GLY A 243 -13.22 4.05 13.65
C GLY A 243 -11.95 4.86 13.96
N ASN A 244 -10.84 4.17 14.24
CA ASN A 244 -9.56 4.77 14.61
C ASN A 244 -8.67 5.00 13.39
N TYR A 245 -7.94 6.11 13.39
CA TYR A 245 -7.04 6.47 12.29
C TYR A 245 -5.87 7.29 12.81
N VAL A 246 -4.84 7.44 11.98
CA VAL A 246 -3.71 8.33 12.25
C VAL A 246 -3.86 9.59 11.41
N ASP A 247 -4.00 10.74 12.07
CA ASP A 247 -4.08 12.06 11.44
C ASP A 247 -2.77 12.82 11.69
N THR A 248 -1.84 12.66 10.76
CA THR A 248 -0.52 13.31 10.89
C THR A 248 -0.67 14.82 10.67
N PRO A 249 -0.19 15.69 11.56
CA PRO A 249 -0.22 17.14 11.32
C PRO A 249 0.50 17.54 10.02
N ASP A 250 0.03 18.61 9.38
CA ASP A 250 0.55 19.06 8.07
C ASP A 250 2.04 19.39 8.11
N ASP A 251 2.47 20.10 9.15
CA ASP A 251 3.87 20.44 9.40
C ASP A 251 4.72 19.19 9.63
N TYR A 252 4.24 18.24 10.45
CA TYR A 252 4.92 16.97 10.66
C TYR A 252 5.05 16.17 9.35
N PHE A 253 4.00 16.11 8.54
CA PHE A 253 4.02 15.41 7.26
C PHE A 253 5.07 16.01 6.31
N ILE A 254 5.13 17.34 6.21
CA ILE A 254 6.16 18.03 5.41
C ILE A 254 7.56 17.78 5.98
N TYR A 255 7.76 17.98 7.29
CA TYR A 255 9.09 17.89 7.88
C TYR A 255 9.65 16.47 7.90
N SER A 256 8.81 15.47 8.11
CA SER A 256 9.26 14.08 8.13
C SER A 256 9.51 13.51 6.73
N LYS A 257 8.81 13.98 5.70
CA LYS A 257 8.91 13.39 4.36
C LYS A 257 9.63 14.23 3.32
N TYR A 258 9.56 15.56 3.44
CA TYR A 258 9.93 16.49 2.40
C TYR A 258 10.95 17.53 2.89
N SER A 259 11.71 17.25 3.94
CA SER A 259 12.63 18.22 4.52
C SER A 259 14.00 17.62 4.85
N VAL A 260 15.01 18.50 4.89
CA VAL A 260 16.33 18.19 5.42
C VAL A 260 16.61 19.17 6.56
N GLY A 261 16.86 18.65 7.76
CA GLY A 261 17.08 19.50 8.94
C GLY A 261 15.89 20.42 9.27
N GLY A 262 14.66 20.00 8.96
CA GLY A 262 13.45 20.79 9.17
C GLY A 262 13.18 21.87 8.11
N VAL A 263 14.02 21.96 7.07
CA VAL A 263 13.80 22.88 5.94
C VAL A 263 13.23 22.10 4.76
N PRO A 264 12.02 22.42 4.26
CA PRO A 264 11.44 21.75 3.11
C PRO A 264 12.33 21.86 1.87
N VAL A 265 12.47 20.76 1.12
CA VAL A 265 13.22 20.72 -0.14
C VAL A 265 12.46 21.45 -1.25
N SER A 266 13.16 21.81 -2.33
CA SER A 266 12.61 22.66 -3.41
C SER A 266 11.32 22.12 -4.05
N GLY A 267 11.17 20.80 -4.16
CA GLY A 267 9.95 20.15 -4.69
C GLY A 267 8.94 19.69 -3.64
N ALA A 268 9.07 20.09 -2.36
CA ALA A 268 8.09 19.77 -1.34
C ALA A 268 6.68 20.27 -1.74
N PRO A 269 5.60 19.55 -1.38
CA PRO A 269 4.25 19.99 -1.70
C PRO A 269 3.95 21.31 -0.99
N SER A 270 3.45 22.29 -1.74
CA SER A 270 2.94 23.54 -1.18
C SER A 270 1.70 23.29 -0.31
N ALA A 271 1.33 24.25 0.54
CA ALA A 271 0.10 24.16 1.33
C ALA A 271 -1.16 23.90 0.48
N ALA A 272 -1.21 24.45 -0.74
CA ALA A 272 -2.32 24.22 -1.67
C ALA A 272 -2.31 22.82 -2.31
N ASN A 273 -1.14 22.18 -2.40
CA ASN A 273 -0.98 20.83 -2.94
C ASN A 273 -0.96 19.74 -1.88
N LEU A 274 -0.78 20.09 -0.60
CA LEU A 274 -0.71 19.12 0.49
C LEU A 274 -1.96 18.23 0.59
N PRO A 275 -3.21 18.76 0.52
CA PRO A 275 -4.40 17.91 0.48
C PRO A 275 -4.48 16.96 -0.71
N LYS A 276 -3.61 17.13 -1.73
CA LYS A 276 -3.55 16.27 -2.91
C LYS A 276 -2.69 15.04 -2.74
N VAL A 277 -1.72 15.09 -1.83
CA VAL A 277 -0.74 14.01 -1.64
C VAL A 277 -0.82 13.37 -0.26
N LYS A 278 -1.46 14.05 0.70
CA LYS A 278 -1.63 13.59 2.07
C LYS A 278 -3.02 12.98 2.26
N ASN A 279 -3.05 11.87 2.98
CA ASN A 279 -4.26 11.22 3.47
C ASN A 279 -4.06 10.82 4.93
N ARG A 280 -5.17 10.61 5.63
CA ARG A 280 -5.15 9.86 6.89
C ARG A 280 -4.84 8.38 6.62
N GLU A 281 -4.18 7.75 7.58
CA GLU A 281 -3.87 6.32 7.55
C GLU A 281 -4.85 5.56 8.47
N PRO A 282 -5.44 4.43 8.06
CA PRO A 282 -6.12 3.53 8.97
C PRO A 282 -5.25 3.13 10.17
N TYR A 283 -5.84 3.05 11.36
CA TYR A 283 -5.02 2.74 12.53
C TYR A 283 -4.40 1.34 12.46
N ALA A 284 -5.15 0.33 11.97
CA ALA A 284 -4.63 -1.04 11.93
C ALA A 284 -3.40 -1.17 11.01
N SER A 285 -3.41 -0.55 9.82
CA SER A 285 -2.24 -0.53 8.92
C SER A 285 -1.05 0.21 9.53
N ALA A 286 -1.29 1.38 10.14
CA ALA A 286 -0.28 2.13 10.89
C ALA A 286 0.35 1.30 12.02
N ALA A 287 -0.48 0.62 12.81
CA ALA A 287 -0.03 -0.19 13.93
C ALA A 287 0.75 -1.44 13.47
N ASN A 288 0.34 -2.06 12.36
CA ASN A 288 1.01 -3.24 11.80
C ASN A 288 2.48 -2.98 11.45
N ILE A 289 2.78 -1.83 10.85
CA ILE A 289 4.14 -1.51 10.41
C ILE A 289 5.09 -1.29 11.59
N VAL A 290 4.62 -0.62 12.65
CA VAL A 290 5.45 -0.26 13.82
C VAL A 290 5.42 -1.31 14.94
N GLY A 291 4.58 -2.34 14.83
CA GLY A 291 4.45 -3.39 15.84
C GLY A 291 3.67 -2.91 17.06
N LEU A 292 2.50 -2.31 16.85
CA LEU A 292 1.51 -2.01 17.88
C LEU A 292 0.28 -2.89 17.72
N ASP A 293 -0.45 -3.12 18.80
CA ASP A 293 -1.77 -3.78 18.78
C ASP A 293 -2.69 -3.10 17.74
N PRO A 294 -3.03 -3.78 16.62
CA PRO A 294 -3.78 -3.17 15.53
C PRO A 294 -5.27 -3.00 15.83
N THR A 295 -5.78 -3.57 16.94
CA THR A 295 -7.19 -3.42 17.34
C THR A 295 -7.49 -2.04 17.95
N ALA A 296 -6.46 -1.23 18.19
CA ALA A 296 -6.51 0.05 18.88
C ALA A 296 -7.00 0.00 20.34
N ARG A 297 -7.23 -1.21 20.90
CA ARG A 297 -7.71 -1.41 22.27
C ARG A 297 -6.61 -1.16 23.29
N THR A 298 -5.37 -1.41 22.91
CA THR A 298 -4.18 -1.16 23.73
C THR A 298 -3.10 -0.44 22.93
N ASN A 299 -2.12 0.12 23.61
CA ASN A 299 -0.88 0.62 23.00
C ASN A 299 0.27 -0.39 23.17
N ASN A 300 -0.06 -1.68 23.37
CA ASN A 300 0.94 -2.70 23.62
C ASN A 300 1.75 -2.95 22.35
N ALA A 301 3.07 -3.15 22.53
CA ALA A 301 3.92 -3.61 21.45
C ALA A 301 3.57 -5.07 21.09
N VAL A 302 3.52 -5.34 19.79
CA VAL A 302 3.37 -6.68 19.21
C VAL A 302 4.46 -6.86 18.15
N PRO A 303 4.74 -8.10 17.70
CA PRO A 303 5.66 -8.30 16.58
C PRO A 303 5.20 -7.54 15.33
N ARG A 304 6.16 -6.90 14.63
CA ARG A 304 5.94 -6.33 13.30
C ARG A 304 5.58 -7.44 12.30
N ILE A 305 4.93 -7.05 11.20
CA ILE A 305 4.69 -7.97 10.08
C ILE A 305 6.00 -8.60 9.61
N SER A 306 5.95 -9.91 9.34
CA SER A 306 7.10 -10.69 8.90
C SER A 306 7.06 -10.98 7.41
N VAL A 307 8.23 -11.01 6.78
CA VAL A 307 8.45 -11.44 5.39
C VAL A 307 9.58 -12.45 5.41
N ARG A 308 9.51 -13.51 4.59
CA ARG A 308 10.60 -14.50 4.54
C ARG A 308 11.79 -13.99 3.72
N ARG A 309 12.97 -14.48 4.09
CA ARG A 309 14.22 -14.20 3.35
C ARG A 309 14.24 -14.86 1.97
N ASN A 310 15.03 -14.29 1.06
CA ASN A 310 15.40 -14.89 -0.24
C ASN A 310 14.21 -15.26 -1.15
N ILE A 311 13.11 -14.50 -1.10
CA ILE A 311 11.89 -14.75 -1.88
C ILE A 311 11.90 -14.13 -3.28
N TRP A 312 13.00 -13.49 -3.69
CA TRP A 312 13.09 -12.69 -4.93
C TRP A 312 13.97 -13.32 -6.03
N ASN A 313 14.07 -14.65 -6.05
CA ASN A 313 14.82 -15.37 -7.09
C ASN A 313 14.23 -15.09 -8.49
N GLY A 314 15.10 -14.80 -9.46
CA GLY A 314 14.68 -14.53 -10.84
C GLY A 314 14.14 -13.13 -11.12
N PHE A 315 14.17 -12.21 -10.14
CA PHE A 315 13.79 -10.80 -10.32
C PHE A 315 15.00 -9.88 -10.43
N ASN A 316 14.80 -8.81 -11.20
CA ASN A 316 15.60 -7.59 -11.09
C ASN A 316 15.05 -6.73 -9.94
N LEU A 317 15.38 -7.13 -8.71
CA LEU A 317 15.03 -6.40 -7.50
C LEU A 317 16.05 -5.27 -7.24
N LYS A 318 15.53 -4.07 -6.98
CA LYS A 318 16.29 -2.94 -6.44
C LYS A 318 15.67 -2.54 -5.11
N VAL A 319 16.47 -2.56 -4.05
CA VAL A 319 16.14 -1.90 -2.78
C VAL A 319 16.87 -0.57 -2.76
N VAL A 320 16.15 0.51 -2.49
CA VAL A 320 16.65 1.88 -2.66
C VAL A 320 16.61 2.61 -1.33
N TRP A 321 17.74 3.17 -0.94
CA TRP A 321 17.88 4.08 0.19
C TRP A 321 18.10 5.51 -0.31
N LEU A 322 17.47 6.46 0.36
CA LEU A 322 17.55 7.89 0.09
C LEU A 322 18.34 8.52 1.24
N ASP A 323 19.45 9.20 0.95
CA ASP A 323 20.45 9.55 1.98
C ASP A 323 20.05 10.70 2.93
N LYS A 324 18.84 11.26 2.77
CA LYS A 324 18.21 12.20 3.70
C LYS A 324 16.91 11.65 4.29
N ASP A 325 16.61 10.37 4.11
CA ASP A 325 15.46 9.71 4.71
C ASP A 325 15.62 9.62 6.24
N PRO A 326 14.67 10.15 7.04
CA PRO A 326 14.76 10.09 8.50
C PRO A 326 14.24 8.77 9.09
N PHE A 327 13.54 7.94 8.32
CA PHE A 327 12.91 6.71 8.82
C PHE A 327 13.80 5.48 8.72
N PHE A 328 14.73 5.49 7.75
CA PHE A 328 15.58 4.35 7.45
C PHE A 328 17.04 4.76 7.29
N SER A 329 17.93 4.06 7.99
CA SER A 329 19.37 4.20 7.79
C SER A 329 19.85 3.37 6.60
N GLN A 330 21.03 3.73 6.09
CA GLN A 330 21.70 2.97 5.03
C GLN A 330 21.93 1.51 5.43
N ALA A 331 22.36 1.28 6.67
CA ALA A 331 22.69 -0.05 7.17
C ALA A 331 21.44 -0.94 7.22
N GLU A 332 20.32 -0.39 7.68
CA GLU A 332 19.04 -1.08 7.73
C GLU A 332 18.51 -1.42 6.32
N SER A 333 18.56 -0.46 5.39
CA SER A 333 18.16 -0.71 3.99
C SER A 333 19.09 -1.71 3.29
N ALA A 334 20.40 -1.70 3.59
CA ALA A 334 21.34 -2.69 3.08
C ALA A 334 21.04 -4.08 3.64
N GLY A 335 20.70 -4.18 4.94
CA GLY A 335 20.23 -5.41 5.57
C GLY A 335 18.96 -5.94 4.90
N LEU A 336 18.01 -5.06 4.57
CA LEU A 336 16.81 -5.42 3.81
C LEU A 336 17.14 -5.98 2.43
N ALA A 337 18.05 -5.33 1.69
CA ALA A 337 18.47 -5.79 0.37
C ALA A 337 19.02 -7.22 0.40
N ASP A 338 20.01 -7.48 1.27
CA ASP A 338 20.63 -8.80 1.43
C ASP A 338 19.63 -9.85 1.95
N TYR A 339 18.72 -9.46 2.84
CA TYR A 339 17.71 -10.37 3.38
C TYR A 339 16.69 -10.82 2.33
N LEU A 340 16.20 -9.89 1.51
CA LEU A 340 15.24 -10.17 0.45
C LEU A 340 15.87 -10.99 -0.69
N LYS A 341 17.15 -10.75 -0.98
CA LYS A 341 17.93 -11.50 -1.97
C LYS A 341 19.40 -11.49 -1.58
N ALA A 342 19.91 -12.64 -1.14
CA ALA A 342 21.30 -12.79 -0.70
C ALA A 342 22.30 -12.19 -1.71
N GLY A 343 23.19 -11.33 -1.22
CA GLY A 343 24.20 -10.63 -2.01
C GLY A 343 23.66 -9.45 -2.83
N LEU A 344 22.38 -9.09 -2.72
CA LEU A 344 21.85 -7.91 -3.40
C LEU A 344 22.45 -6.64 -2.81
N SER A 345 23.08 -5.84 -3.67
CA SER A 345 23.60 -4.52 -3.29
C SER A 345 22.46 -3.51 -3.17
N LEU A 346 22.55 -2.67 -2.14
CA LEU A 346 21.67 -1.52 -1.96
C LEU A 346 21.89 -0.50 -3.08
N SER A 347 20.79 0.00 -3.67
CA SER A 347 20.83 1.18 -4.54
C SER A 347 20.81 2.43 -3.68
N VAL A 348 21.86 3.24 -3.75
CA VAL A 348 21.99 4.46 -2.96
C VAL A 348 21.68 5.67 -3.84
N ILE A 349 20.71 6.47 -3.43
CA ILE A 349 20.43 7.78 -4.00
C ILE A 349 20.94 8.82 -3.01
N SER A 350 22.03 9.49 -3.36
CA SER A 350 22.63 10.54 -2.55
C SER A 350 22.52 11.89 -3.24
N ASP A 351 21.81 12.80 -2.61
CA ASP A 351 21.60 14.18 -3.06
C ASP A 351 21.18 15.03 -1.85
N SER A 352 21.45 16.33 -1.88
CA SER A 352 21.03 17.23 -0.80
C SER A 352 19.52 17.24 -0.54
N GLU A 353 18.72 16.72 -1.47
CA GLU A 353 17.25 16.66 -1.40
C GLU A 353 16.70 15.24 -1.60
N ALA A 354 17.52 14.18 -1.45
CA ALA A 354 17.06 12.79 -1.48
C ALA A 354 16.32 12.39 -0.17
N VAL A 355 15.16 13.01 0.05
CA VAL A 355 14.27 12.83 1.21
C VAL A 355 13.27 11.71 1.00
N HIS A 356 12.59 11.25 2.04
CA HIS A 356 11.62 10.15 1.95
C HIS A 356 10.57 10.32 0.83
N GLY A 357 10.09 11.55 0.62
CA GLY A 357 9.13 11.94 -0.42
C GLY A 357 9.72 12.19 -1.81
N THR A 358 10.93 11.70 -2.10
CA THR A 358 11.62 11.89 -3.40
C THR A 358 10.77 11.57 -4.64
N PRO A 359 9.89 10.55 -4.68
CA PRO A 359 9.06 10.30 -5.86
C PRO A 359 8.23 11.50 -6.31
N TYR A 360 7.84 12.37 -5.37
CA TYR A 360 7.15 13.62 -5.65
C TYR A 360 8.12 14.80 -5.79
N SER A 361 9.01 15.00 -4.82
CA SER A 361 9.79 16.24 -4.72
C SER A 361 10.98 16.32 -5.66
N LYS A 362 11.62 15.19 -5.98
CA LYS A 362 12.80 15.17 -6.85
C LYS A 362 12.86 13.90 -7.69
N PRO A 363 11.85 13.65 -8.55
CA PRO A 363 11.69 12.40 -9.28
C PRO A 363 12.88 12.05 -10.19
N ASP A 364 13.64 13.06 -10.65
CA ASP A 364 14.78 12.86 -11.54
C ASP A 364 15.89 12.01 -10.91
N LEU A 365 16.02 12.01 -9.58
CA LEU A 365 16.97 11.16 -8.87
C LEU A 365 16.66 9.66 -9.01
N LEU A 366 15.40 9.31 -9.29
CA LEU A 366 14.95 7.92 -9.36
C LEU A 366 14.97 7.36 -10.79
N LEU A 367 15.15 8.21 -11.80
CA LEU A 367 15.17 7.78 -13.20
C LEU A 367 16.24 6.73 -13.54
N PRO A 368 17.44 6.72 -12.93
CA PRO A 368 18.43 5.66 -13.18
C PRO A 368 17.98 4.26 -12.72
N LEU A 369 16.92 4.16 -11.92
CA LEU A 369 16.37 2.89 -11.44
C LEU A 369 15.51 2.18 -12.49
N PHE A 370 15.16 2.85 -13.61
CA PHE A 370 14.30 2.35 -14.69
C PHE A 370 15.03 2.44 -16.03
#